data_AF-A0A4Y2WVF7-F1
#
_entry.id   AF-A0A4Y2WVF7-F1
#
_cell.length_a   1.000
_cell.length_b   1.000
_cell.length_c   1.000
_cell.angle_alpha   90.00
_cell.angle_beta   90.00
_cell.angle_gamma   90.00
#
_symmetry.space_group_name_H-M   'P 1'
#
loop_
_entity.id
_entity.type
_entity.pdbx_description
1 polymer ?
#
loop_
_entity_poly.entity_id
_entity_poly.type
_entity_poly.pdbx_seq_one_letter_code
_entity_poly.pdbx_strand_id
1 'polypeptide(L)'
;NNTGIEAKGIHLIGHSLGAHMAGVAGRQISNLERITALDPAGPLYYPIQVFPALSYEDANFVDVIHTSNLTTGYGYHEPIGDMDFYPNGGNSQPQCQTIGENFT
;
A
#
# COMPACT_ATOMS: atom_id res chain seq x y z
N ASN A 1 5.70 -17.50 21.48
CA ASN A 1 6.83 -16.78 20.86
C ASN A 1 8.06 -17.01 21.72
N ASN A 2 9.08 -17.72 21.21
CA ASN A 2 10.29 -18.08 21.99
C ASN A 2 11.50 -17.16 21.71
N THR A 3 11.31 -16.12 20.89
CA THR A 3 12.34 -15.14 20.52
C THR A 3 12.33 -13.89 21.41
N GLY A 4 11.32 -13.72 22.27
CA GLY A 4 11.12 -12.49 23.07
C GLY A 4 10.60 -11.28 22.28
N ILE A 5 10.28 -11.45 20.99
CA ILE A 5 9.76 -10.37 20.14
C ILE A 5 8.23 -10.31 20.27
N GLU A 6 7.72 -9.13 20.60
CA GLU A 6 6.29 -8.84 20.61
C GLU A 6 5.85 -8.27 19.26
N ALA A 7 4.65 -8.64 18.78
CA ALA A 7 4.08 -8.11 17.54
C ALA A 7 3.93 -6.58 17.56
N LYS A 8 3.75 -6.00 18.75
CA LYS A 8 3.72 -4.56 18.98
C LYS A 8 5.02 -3.84 18.61
N GLY A 9 6.14 -4.57 18.60
CA GLY A 9 7.44 -4.03 18.19
C GLY A 9 7.73 -4.17 16.69
N ILE A 10 6.77 -4.67 15.89
CA ILE A 10 6.95 -4.96 14.46
C ILE A 10 6.23 -3.91 13.62
N HIS A 11 6.94 -3.40 12.61
CA HIS A 11 6.42 -2.52 11.58
C HIS A 11 6.73 -3.14 10.21
N LEU A 12 5.69 -3.45 9.43
CA LEU A 12 5.85 -3.93 8.06
C LEU A 12 5.80 -2.75 7.09
N ILE A 13 6.71 -2.73 6.12
CA ILE A 13 6.69 -1.74 5.03
C ILE A 13 6.59 -2.52 3.72
N GLY A 14 5.54 -2.26 2.94
CA GLY A 14 5.28 -2.95 1.68
C GLY A 14 5.13 -1.95 0.54
N HIS A 15 5.84 -2.18 -0.58
CA HIS A 15 5.74 -1.35 -1.78
C HIS A 15 5.00 -2.09 -2.91
N SER A 16 4.14 -1.41 -3.67
CA SER A 16 3.42 -1.99 -4.80
C SER A 16 2.64 -3.24 -4.39
N LEU A 17 2.83 -4.39 -5.05
CA LEU A 17 2.22 -5.67 -4.65
C LEU A 17 2.58 -6.06 -3.21
N GLY A 18 3.78 -5.67 -2.75
CA GLY A 18 4.25 -5.90 -1.38
C GLY A 18 3.39 -5.22 -0.32
N ALA A 19 2.68 -4.14 -0.64
CA ALA A 19 1.72 -3.51 0.28
C ALA A 19 0.58 -4.48 0.62
N HIS A 20 0.01 -5.14 -0.38
CA HIS A 20 -1.03 -6.15 -0.17
C HIS A 20 -0.49 -7.40 0.53
N MET A 21 0.75 -7.81 0.22
CA MET A 21 1.41 -8.90 0.93
C MET A 21 1.63 -8.57 2.42
N ALA A 22 1.98 -7.32 2.75
CA ALA A 22 2.10 -6.86 4.12
C ALA A 22 0.74 -6.94 4.85
N GLY A 23 -0.36 -6.56 4.18
CA GLY A 23 -1.71 -6.75 4.71
C GLY A 23 -2.06 -8.22 4.97
N VAL A 24 -1.79 -9.10 4.00
CA VAL A 24 -2.00 -10.55 4.15
C VAL A 24 -1.18 -11.11 5.31
N ALA A 25 0.06 -10.67 5.49
CA ALA A 25 0.90 -11.06 6.63
C ALA A 25 0.34 -10.52 7.96
N GLY A 26 -0.08 -9.26 8.00
CA GLY A 26 -0.65 -8.60 9.18
C GLY A 26 -1.86 -9.32 9.74
N ARG A 27 -2.76 -9.82 8.86
CA ARG A 27 -3.91 -10.66 9.26
C ARG A 27 -3.52 -11.93 10.02
N GLN A 28 -2.31 -12.44 9.84
CA GLN A 28 -1.82 -13.64 10.52
C GLN A 28 -1.07 -13.32 11.82
N ILE A 29 -0.83 -12.04 12.11
CA ILE A 29 -0.06 -11.58 13.27
C ILE A 29 -1.00 -10.80 14.20
N SER A 30 -1.46 -11.45 15.26
CA SER A 30 -2.29 -10.78 16.28
C SER A 30 -1.55 -9.61 16.92
N ASN A 31 -2.20 -8.44 16.97
CA ASN A 31 -1.64 -7.19 17.52
C ASN A 31 -0.36 -6.71 16.81
N LEU A 32 -0.27 -6.86 15.49
CA LEU A 32 0.75 -6.16 14.69
C LEU A 32 0.56 -4.66 14.84
N GLU A 33 1.64 -3.92 15.16
CA GLU A 33 1.50 -2.49 15.45
C GLU A 33 1.26 -1.65 14.21
N ARG A 34 2.05 -1.85 13.15
CA ARG A 34 2.01 -0.93 12.01
C ARG A 34 2.27 -1.59 10.67
N ILE A 35 1.54 -1.14 9.66
CA ILE A 35 1.87 -1.32 8.25
C ILE A 35 2.02 0.06 7.59
N THR A 36 3.12 0.28 6.87
CA THR A 36 3.21 1.37 5.90
C THR A 36 3.17 0.80 4.50
N ALA A 37 2.22 1.29 3.70
CA ALA A 37 2.01 0.86 2.34
C ALA A 37 2.46 1.95 1.36
N LEU A 38 3.47 1.65 0.56
CA LEU A 38 4.06 2.57 -0.41
C LEU A 38 3.52 2.25 -1.81
N ASP A 39 2.64 3.10 -2.30
CA ASP A 39 1.97 3.03 -3.60
C ASP A 39 1.42 1.63 -3.91
N PRO A 40 0.39 1.15 -3.17
CA PRO A 40 -0.16 -0.19 -3.35
C PRO A 40 -0.52 -0.48 -4.82
N ALA A 41 -0.38 -1.72 -5.27
CA ALA A 41 -0.67 -2.05 -6.67
C ALA A 41 -2.17 -1.90 -7.00
N GLY A 42 -2.51 -1.09 -7.99
CA GLY A 42 -3.85 -0.99 -8.57
C GLY A 42 -4.27 -2.21 -9.40
N PRO A 43 -3.40 -2.75 -10.31
CA PRO A 43 -3.77 -3.88 -11.16
C PRO A 43 -4.19 -5.09 -10.34
N LEU A 44 -5.32 -5.72 -10.70
CA LEU A 44 -5.92 -6.87 -10.01
C LEU A 44 -6.56 -6.55 -8.65
N TYR A 45 -6.52 -5.29 -8.22
CA TYR A 45 -7.17 -4.80 -7.00
C TYR A 45 -8.25 -3.75 -7.27
N TYR A 46 -8.18 -3.04 -8.40
CA TYR A 46 -9.17 -2.04 -8.84
C TYR A 46 -9.48 -2.14 -10.35
N PRO A 47 -10.73 -1.87 -10.81
CA PRO A 47 -11.94 -1.63 -10.00
C PRO A 47 -12.54 -2.92 -9.43
N ILE A 48 -12.11 -4.08 -9.96
CA ILE A 48 -12.51 -5.40 -9.48
C ILE A 48 -11.34 -5.98 -8.68
N GLN A 49 -11.59 -6.28 -7.42
CA GLN A 49 -10.62 -6.92 -6.55
C GLN A 49 -10.59 -8.44 -6.83
N VAL A 50 -9.46 -8.93 -7.35
CA VAL A 50 -9.23 -10.35 -7.68
C VAL A 50 -8.48 -11.07 -6.56
N PHE A 51 -7.62 -10.35 -5.82
CA PHE A 51 -6.82 -10.89 -4.72
C PHE A 51 -7.12 -10.18 -3.39
N PRO A 52 -6.74 -10.78 -2.24
CA PRO A 52 -6.83 -10.09 -0.95
C PRO A 52 -6.01 -8.79 -0.95
N ALA A 53 -6.70 -7.66 -0.88
CA ALA A 53 -6.09 -6.33 -0.80
C ALA A 53 -5.59 -6.03 0.61
N LEU A 54 -4.85 -4.94 0.77
CA LEU A 54 -4.55 -4.33 2.07
C LEU A 54 -5.84 -3.71 2.63
N SER A 55 -6.01 -3.76 3.94
CA SER A 55 -7.08 -3.10 4.69
C SER A 55 -6.50 -2.39 5.92
N TYR A 56 -7.16 -1.33 6.38
CA TYR A 56 -6.85 -0.66 7.64
C TYR A 56 -6.93 -1.62 8.86
N GLU A 57 -7.68 -2.72 8.74
CA GLU A 57 -7.81 -3.75 9.78
C GLU A 57 -6.60 -4.70 9.89
N ASP A 58 -5.63 -4.61 8.97
CA ASP A 58 -4.52 -5.55 8.90
C ASP A 58 -3.41 -5.29 9.95
N ALA A 59 -3.46 -4.14 10.65
CA ALA A 59 -2.61 -3.80 11.79
C ALA A 59 -3.33 -2.81 12.73
N ASN A 60 -2.73 -2.48 13.88
CA ASN A 60 -3.27 -1.43 14.76
C ASN A 60 -3.24 -0.04 14.12
N PHE A 61 -2.35 0.17 13.14
CA PHE A 61 -2.27 1.38 12.36
C PHE A 61 -1.72 1.11 10.96
N VAL A 62 -2.43 1.57 9.92
CA VAL A 62 -2.05 1.43 8.53
C VAL A 62 -1.95 2.81 7.89
N ASP A 63 -0.75 3.22 7.48
CA ASP A 63 -0.52 4.44 6.72
C ASP A 63 -0.13 4.15 5.28
N VAL A 64 -0.81 4.79 4.33
CA VAL A 64 -0.67 4.54 2.89
C VAL A 64 -0.16 5.81 2.21
N ILE A 65 0.82 5.67 1.33
CA ILE A 65 1.31 6.77 0.49
C ILE A 65 0.99 6.44 -0.96
N HIS A 66 0.08 7.18 -1.57
CA HIS A 66 -0.31 7.04 -2.97
C HIS A 66 0.51 8.00 -3.82
N THR A 67 1.30 7.47 -4.75
CA THR A 67 2.13 8.28 -5.65
C THR A 67 1.75 8.14 -7.11
N SER A 68 1.02 7.09 -7.47
CA SER A 68 0.46 6.90 -8.82
C SER A 68 -0.96 6.34 -8.78
N ASN A 69 -1.61 6.31 -9.94
CA ASN A 69 -2.87 5.59 -10.12
C ASN A 69 -2.85 4.82 -11.45
N LEU A 70 -3.90 4.09 -11.78
CA LEU A 70 -3.97 3.30 -13.03
C LEU A 70 -3.92 4.13 -14.34
N THR A 71 -4.03 5.46 -14.28
CA THR A 71 -3.90 6.34 -15.45
C THR A 71 -2.49 6.89 -15.62
N THR A 72 -1.74 7.07 -14.53
CA THR A 72 -0.39 7.66 -14.55
C THR A 72 0.72 6.66 -14.23
N GLY A 73 0.37 5.46 -13.73
CA GLY A 73 1.26 4.38 -13.35
C GLY A 73 0.48 3.12 -12.96
N TYR A 74 0.86 2.50 -11.84
CA TYR A 74 0.30 1.22 -11.40
C TYR A 74 -0.27 1.26 -9.98
N GLY A 75 -0.46 2.45 -9.41
CA GLY A 75 -0.95 2.62 -8.05
C GLY A 75 -2.46 2.39 -7.91
N TYR A 76 -2.85 1.95 -6.73
CA TYR A 76 -4.21 1.93 -6.23
C TYR A 76 -4.53 3.30 -5.63
N HIS A 77 -5.67 3.91 -5.97
CA HIS A 77 -5.92 5.32 -5.61
C HIS A 77 -6.99 5.51 -4.51
N GLU A 78 -7.92 4.57 -4.34
CA GLU A 78 -8.92 4.68 -3.27
C GLU A 78 -8.23 4.54 -1.90
N PRO A 79 -8.76 5.20 -0.85
CA PRO A 79 -8.19 5.12 0.49
C PRO A 79 -8.37 3.71 1.07
N ILE A 80 -7.30 3.15 1.65
CA ILE A 80 -7.27 1.78 2.21
C ILE A 80 -6.54 1.67 3.56
N GLY A 81 -6.07 2.79 4.11
CA GLY A 81 -5.45 2.84 5.44
C GLY A 81 -6.30 3.57 6.49
N ASP A 82 -5.75 3.69 7.69
CA ASP A 82 -6.21 4.65 8.70
C ASP A 82 -5.86 6.09 8.28
N MET A 83 -4.74 6.25 7.57
CA MET A 83 -4.31 7.50 6.98
C MET A 83 -3.76 7.28 5.57
N ASP A 84 -4.33 7.99 4.60
CA ASP A 84 -3.92 7.95 3.21
C ASP A 84 -3.33 9.30 2.79
N PHE A 85 -2.08 9.28 2.33
CA PHE A 85 -1.33 10.45 1.91
C PHE A 85 -1.22 10.47 0.39
N TYR A 86 -1.53 11.62 -0.22
CA TYR A 86 -1.50 11.80 -1.67
C TYR A 86 -0.51 12.89 -2.08
N PRO A 87 0.81 12.65 -1.99
CA PRO A 87 1.81 13.57 -2.52
C PRO A 87 1.49 13.97 -3.96
N ASN A 88 1.46 15.28 -4.21
CA ASN A 88 1.17 15.85 -5.53
C ASN A 88 -0.16 15.35 -6.14
N GLY A 89 -1.14 14.98 -5.31
CA GLY A 89 -2.44 14.46 -5.75
C GLY A 89 -2.46 12.95 -6.02
N GLY A 90 -1.37 12.23 -5.74
CA GLY A 90 -1.28 10.77 -5.84
C GLY A 90 -1.46 10.22 -7.26
N ASN A 91 -0.99 10.98 -8.25
CA ASN A 91 -1.08 10.62 -9.67
C ASN A 91 0.27 10.78 -10.39
N SER A 92 0.67 11.99 -10.77
CA SER A 92 1.91 12.27 -11.49
C SER A 92 2.86 12.99 -10.55
N GLN A 93 3.95 12.32 -10.20
CA GLN A 93 4.97 12.93 -9.35
C GLN A 93 5.86 13.86 -10.19
N PRO A 94 6.30 15.01 -9.63
CA PRO A 94 7.20 15.91 -10.33
C PRO A 94 8.43 15.15 -10.85
N GLN A 95 8.79 15.41 -12.10
CA GLN A 95 9.97 14.82 -12.77
C GLN A 95 9.87 13.31 -13.03
N CYS A 96 8.73 12.66 -12.80
CA CYS A 96 8.46 11.29 -13.22
C CYS A 96 7.68 11.28 -14.54
N GLN A 97 8.08 10.42 -15.47
CA GLN A 97 7.32 10.14 -16.68
C GLN A 97 6.12 9.25 -16.33
N THR A 98 4.97 9.55 -16.92
CA THR A 98 3.78 8.70 -16.77
C THR A 98 3.73 7.62 -17.84
N ILE A 99 3.01 6.52 -17.56
CA ILE A 99 2.77 5.50 -18.57
C ILE A 99 2.01 6.11 -19.77
N GLY A 100 2.61 6.03 -20.95
CA GLY A 100 2.00 6.53 -22.20
C GLY A 100 2.49 7.89 -22.70
N GLU A 101 3.42 8.56 -22.01
CA GLU A 101 4.11 9.71 -22.59
C GLU A 101 5.11 9.25 -23.66
N ASN A 102 4.83 9.57 -24.94
CA ASN A 102 5.76 9.36 -26.05
C ASN A 102 6.74 10.53 -26.15
N PHE A 103 8.02 10.22 -26.39
CA PHE A 103 9.05 11.21 -26.72
C PHE A 103 8.67 11.98 -27.99
N THR A 104 8.42 13.29 -27.87
CA THR A 104 8.54 14.24 -28.98
C THR A 104 9.72 15.15 -28.72
#